data_AF-A0A6N3DWG6-F1
#
_entry.id   AF-A0A6N3DWG6-F1
#
_cell.length_a   1.000
_cell.length_b   1.000
_cell.length_c   1.000
_cell.angle_alpha   90.00
_cell.angle_beta   90.00
_cell.angle_gamma   90.00
#
_symmetry.space_group_name_H-M   'P 1'
#
loop_
_entity.id
_entity.type
_entity.pdbx_description
1 polymer ?
#
loop_
_entity_poly.entity_id
_entity_poly.type
_entity_poly.pdbx_seq_one_letter_code
_entity_poly.pdbx_strand_id
1 'polypeptide(L)' 'MVRIQNETTYKAAMERIEELLPLTDDNVPLTDKNLIELDLLSKLVSEYEDEHYPIKTPSLVDVMKLRMYEMGIN' A
#
# COMPACT_ATOMS: atom_id res chain seq x y z
N MET A 1 4.37 3.46 19.84
CA MET A 1 3.90 2.59 18.74
C MET A 1 5.12 2.09 17.99
N VAL A 2 5.13 0.83 17.58
CA VAL A 2 6.17 0.28 16.69
C VAL A 2 5.94 0.90 15.30
N ARG A 3 7.01 1.29 14.60
CA ARG A 3 6.95 1.87 13.25
C ARG A 3 8.09 1.33 12.40
N ILE A 4 7.86 1.24 11.09
CA ILE A 4 8.90 0.94 10.11
C ILE A 4 9.82 2.17 10.00
N GLN A 5 11.13 1.96 10.11
CA GLN A 5 12.13 3.04 10.18
C GLN A 5 13.02 3.12 8.94
N ASN A 6 13.00 2.09 8.09
CA ASN A 6 13.89 1.99 6.95
C ASN A 6 13.27 1.16 5.84
N GLU A 7 13.83 1.35 4.65
CA GLU A 7 13.42 0.71 3.41
C GLU A 7 13.52 -0.82 3.43
N THR A 8 14.49 -1.38 4.16
CA THR A 8 14.67 -2.83 4.25
C THR A 8 13.52 -3.48 5.01
N THR A 9 13.12 -2.89 6.14
CA THR A 9 11.98 -3.35 6.93
C THR A 9 10.66 -3.13 6.18
N TYR A 10 10.53 -2.02 5.43
CA TYR A 10 9.39 -1.77 4.55
C TYR A 10 9.24 -2.88 3.49
N LYS A 11 10.30 -3.18 2.75
CA LYS A 11 10.28 -4.24 1.72
C LYS A 11 9.97 -5.62 2.29
N ALA A 12 10.57 -5.97 3.43
CA ALA A 12 10.28 -7.24 4.09
C ALA A 12 8.80 -7.33 4.55
N ALA A 13 8.23 -6.22 5.04
CA ALA A 13 6.82 -6.17 5.41
C ALA A 13 5.91 -6.31 4.18
N MET A 14 6.26 -5.67 3.06
CA MET A 14 5.55 -5.80 1.78
C MET A 14 5.59 -7.24 1.24
N GLU A 15 6.76 -7.88 1.23
CA GLU A 15 6.90 -9.29 0.84
C GLU A 15 6.03 -10.20 1.71
N ARG A 16 5.99 -9.94 3.02
CA ARG A 16 5.14 -10.71 3.94
C ARG A 16 3.65 -10.49 3.70
N ILE A 17 3.24 -9.26 3.38
CA ILE A 17 1.84 -8.96 3.00
C ILE A 17 1.46 -9.77 1.76
N GLU A 18 2.30 -9.78 0.72
CA GLU A 18 2.05 -10.55 -0.52
C GLU A 18 1.89 -12.06 -0.26
N GLU A 19 2.66 -12.62 0.69
CA GLU A 19 2.49 -14.01 1.12
C GLU A 19 1.16 -14.26 1.87
N LEU A 20 0.68 -13.26 2.61
CA LEU A 20 -0.53 -13.37 3.42
C LEU A 20 -1.81 -13.16 2.61
N LEU A 21 -1.79 -12.31 1.58
CA LEU A 21 -2.94 -12.03 0.71
C LEU A 21 -3.69 -13.28 0.20
N PRO A 22 -3.03 -14.33 -0.34
CA PRO A 22 -3.73 -15.54 -0.79
C PRO A 22 -4.26 -16.42 0.36
N LEU A 23 -3.85 -16.17 1.60
CA LEU A 23 -4.23 -16.94 2.79
C LEU A 23 -5.40 -16.30 3.55
N THR A 24 -5.76 -15.08 3.22
CA THR A 24 -6.80 -14.29 3.87
C THR A 24 -7.89 -13.95 2.87
N ASP A 25 -9.01 -14.67 2.91
CA ASP A 25 -10.20 -14.38 2.13
C ASP A 25 -11.35 -13.91 3.04
N ASP A 26 -12.49 -13.54 2.43
CA ASP A 26 -13.68 -13.07 3.15
C ASP A 26 -14.33 -14.14 4.06
N ASN A 27 -13.92 -15.41 3.94
CA ASN A 27 -14.42 -16.52 4.75
C ASN A 27 -13.55 -16.79 5.97
N VAL A 28 -12.34 -16.20 6.04
CA VAL A 28 -11.43 -16.36 7.18
C VAL A 28 -11.99 -15.63 8.40
N PRO A 29 -12.10 -16.30 9.57
CA PRO A 29 -12.55 -15.66 10.80
C PRO A 29 -11.64 -14.49 11.19
N LEU A 30 -12.20 -13.42 11.78
CA LEU A 30 -11.45 -12.26 12.29
C LEU A 30 -10.41 -12.61 13.36
N THR A 31 -10.53 -13.78 13.98
CA THR A 31 -9.57 -14.30 14.97
C THR A 31 -8.40 -15.06 14.34
N ASP A 32 -8.40 -15.24 13.02
CA ASP A 32 -7.33 -15.92 12.32
C ASP A 32 -6.02 -15.13 12.42
N LYS A 33 -4.95 -15.84 12.72
CA LYS A 33 -3.64 -15.24 12.94
C LYS A 33 -3.09 -14.55 11.70
N ASN A 34 -3.36 -15.07 10.50
CA ASN A 34 -2.83 -14.53 9.25
C ASN A 34 -3.56 -13.23 8.91
N LEU A 35 -4.87 -13.18 9.17
CA LEU A 35 -5.67 -11.97 8.98
C LEU A 35 -5.29 -10.86 9.97
N ILE A 36 -5.06 -11.21 11.24
CA ILE A 36 -4.56 -10.26 12.24
C ILE A 36 -3.16 -9.75 11.88
N GLU A 37 -2.28 -10.64 11.43
CA GLU A 37 -0.93 -10.27 10.99
C GLU A 37 -0.98 -9.33 9.77
N LEU A 38 -1.81 -9.65 8.78
CA LEU A 38 -2.00 -8.84 7.58
C LEU A 38 -2.50 -7.44 7.92
N ASP A 39 -3.52 -7.32 8.78
CA ASP A 39 -4.05 -6.02 9.23
C ASP A 39 -2.99 -5.19 9.94
N LEU A 40 -2.20 -5.81 10.83
CA LEU A 40 -1.13 -5.13 11.54
C LEU A 40 -0.02 -4.65 10.60
N LEU A 41 0.45 -5.50 9.70
CA LEU A 41 1.50 -5.14 8.74
C LEU A 41 1.03 -4.07 7.77
N SER A 42 -0.22 -4.16 7.29
CA SER A 42 -0.80 -3.17 6.39
C SER A 42 -0.84 -1.77 7.02
N LYS A 43 -1.18 -1.69 8.32
CA LYS A 43 -1.15 -0.42 9.07
C LYS A 43 0.26 0.15 9.17
N LEU A 44 1.25 -0.70 9.49
CA LEU A 44 2.65 -0.28 9.62
C LEU A 44 3.24 0.21 8.29
N VAL A 45 2.91 -0.48 7.20
CA VAL A 45 3.28 -0.10 5.84
C VAL A 45 2.63 1.22 5.44
N SER A 46 1.31 1.36 5.66
CA SER A 46 0.58 2.59 5.34
C SER A 46 1.15 3.81 6.07
N GLU A 47 1.50 3.70 7.36
CA GLU A 47 2.14 4.80 8.10
C GLU A 47 3.50 5.21 7.47
N TYR A 48 4.28 4.24 7.00
CA TYR A 48 5.57 4.52 6.34
C TYR A 48 5.37 5.15 4.96
N GLU A 49 4.40 4.67 4.18
CA GLU A 49 4.06 5.21 2.86
C GLU A 49 3.54 6.64 2.92
N ASP A 50 2.72 6.98 3.92
CA ASP A 50 2.25 8.36 4.11
C ASP A 50 3.42 9.34 4.31
N GLU A 51 4.46 8.91 5.04
CA GLU A 51 5.65 9.73 5.33
C GLU A 51 6.64 9.77 4.14
N HIS A 52 6.85 8.65 3.43
CA HIS A 52 7.93 8.50 2.44
C HIS A 52 7.45 8.56 0.98
N TYR A 53 6.19 8.18 0.72
CA TYR A 53 5.56 8.12 -0.60
C TYR A 53 4.20 8.84 -0.64
N PRO A 54 4.11 10.11 -0.17
CA PRO A 54 2.83 10.81 -0.08
C PRO A 54 2.17 10.98 -1.45
N ILE A 55 0.88 10.64 -1.54
CA ILE A 55 0.07 10.89 -2.73
C ILE A 55 -0.16 12.40 -2.85
N LYS A 56 0.59 13.04 -3.73
CA LYS A 56 0.44 14.47 -4.01
C LYS A 56 -0.75 14.70 -4.94
N THR A 57 -1.46 15.81 -4.72
CA THR A 57 -2.43 16.29 -5.70
C THR A 57 -1.70 16.57 -7.01
N PRO A 58 -2.14 15.99 -8.15
CA PRO A 58 -1.52 16.24 -9.43
C PRO A 58 -1.67 17.72 -9.80
N SER A 59 -0.69 18.28 -10.51
CA SER A 59 -0.80 19.65 -11.02
C SER A 59 -1.84 19.71 -12.15
N LEU A 60 -2.33 20.92 -12.46
CA LEU A 60 -3.21 21.11 -13.62
C LEU A 60 -2.58 20.58 -14.92
N VAL A 61 -1.26 20.72 -15.07
CA VAL A 61 -0.52 20.20 -16.22
C VAL A 61 -0.54 18.68 -16.27
N ASP A 62 -0.38 18.01 -15.13
CA ASP A 62 -0.42 16.54 -15.06
C ASP A 62 -1.83 16.02 -15.40
N VAL A 63 -2.87 16.71 -14.92
CA VAL A 63 -4.27 16.39 -15.24
C VAL A 63 -4.55 16.62 -16.74
N MET A 64 -4.07 17.72 -17.32
CA MET A 64 -4.22 17.97 -18.76
C MET A 64 -3.50 16.91 -19.60
N LYS A 65 -2.26 16.53 -19.24
CA LYS A 65 -1.53 15.45 -19.92
C LYS A 65 -2.26 14.13 -19.84
N LEU A 66 -2.80 13.78 -18.67
CA LEU A 66 -3.61 12.57 -18.49
C LEU A 66 -4.85 12.60 -19.41
N ARG A 67 -5.56 13.72 -19.49
CA ARG A 67 -6.72 13.88 -20.39
C ARG A 67 -6.35 13.78 -21.86
N MET A 68 -5.24 14.41 -22.28
CA MET A 68 -4.75 14.29 -23.65
C MET A 68 -4.41 12.84 -23.99
N TYR A 69 -3.72 12.13 -23.09
CA TYR A 69 -3.41 10.71 -23.24
C TYR A 69 -4.68 9.84 -23.35
N GLU A 70 -5.66 10.03 -22.47
CA GLU A 70 -6.96 9.33 -22.52
C GLU A 70 -7.72 9.57 -23.82
N MET A 71 -7.56 10.76 -24.42
CA MET A 71 -8.16 11.15 -25.69
C MET A 71 -7.35 10.72 -26.92
N GLY A 72 -6.18 10.08 -26.74
CA GLY A 72 -5.30 9.68 -27.83
C GLY A 72 -4.61 10.84 -28.54
N ILE A 73 -4.47 11.98 -27.86
CA ILE A 73 -3.82 13.19 -28.38
C ILE A 73 -2.39 13.20 -27.83
N ASN A 74 -1.42 12.85 -28.69
CA ASN A 74 0.01 12.86 -28.37
C ASN A 74 0.64 14.23 -28.64
#